data_AF-A0A3D4Q3X6-F1
#
_entry.id   AF-A0A3D4Q3X6-F1
#
_cell.length_a   1.000
_cell.length_b   1.000
_cell.length_c   1.000
_cell.angle_alpha   90.00
_cell.angle_beta   90.00
_cell.angle_gamma   90.00
#
_symmetry.space_group_name_H-M   'P 1'
#
loop_
_entity.id
_entity.type
_entity.pdbx_description
1 polymer ?
#
loop_
_entity_poly.entity_id
_entity_poly.type
_entity_poly.pdbx_seq_one_letter_code
_entity_poly.pdbx_strand_id
1 'polypeptide(L)'
;MTFKKVFSLFGVVAGLTLSGHLFAQQDPEMPIPLRIEPMTADVLDTQKFDIAVYLPENMWLSMSRPDFEPAYPLPYPAPALGTQLGQSAFKIKASINNKDVSPWFHECIQDHRITAVNERVLLCKSLDYSPFVEGVNELIITIQQFDEPIHTATAYYRVTKTLRKFHDVIGVYEPKRFVVRGTSFNTAANISVVAGQRVIIKSAGLINVWPSNLGYPLSSPRGTEPCGQLCLLPGAYLGALLVKIGPYGRWLVARENYVLSADRAGELFFAVNDKTTPAEIGDNIGSYEVSVGRY
;
A
#
# COMPACT_ATOMS: atom_id res chain seq x y z
N MET A 1 -3.46 14.19 46.95
CA MET A 1 -2.79 12.88 46.82
C MET A 1 -2.56 12.61 45.34
N THR A 2 -1.31 12.72 44.92
CA THR A 2 -0.81 12.60 43.56
C THR A 2 -0.34 11.17 43.32
N PHE A 3 -0.81 10.52 42.25
CA PHE A 3 -0.18 9.30 41.74
C PHE A 3 0.12 9.47 40.24
N LYS A 4 1.40 9.71 39.96
CA LYS A 4 2.02 9.64 38.64
C LYS A 4 2.00 8.18 38.17
N LYS A 5 1.52 7.92 36.95
CA LYS A 5 1.77 6.64 36.27
C LYS A 5 3.10 6.72 35.54
N VAL A 6 4.04 5.92 36.02
CA VAL A 6 5.33 5.62 35.40
C VAL A 6 5.08 4.52 34.37
N PHE A 7 5.38 4.78 33.09
CA PHE A 7 5.51 3.71 32.09
C PHE A 7 6.98 3.29 32.02
N SER A 8 7.18 2.01 32.29
CA SER A 8 8.46 1.30 32.24
C SER A 8 8.85 1.06 30.78
N LEU A 9 9.94 1.71 30.35
CA LEU A 9 10.82 1.22 29.30
C LEU A 9 11.81 0.25 29.94
N PHE A 10 11.94 -0.98 29.42
CA PHE A 10 13.13 -1.84 29.37
C PHE A 10 12.67 -3.21 28.81
N GLY A 11 13.23 -3.80 27.77
CA GLY A 11 14.35 -3.37 26.95
C GLY A 11 14.66 -4.36 25.83
N VAL A 12 15.50 -3.91 24.90
CA VAL A 12 16.49 -4.73 24.22
C VAL A 12 17.76 -3.87 24.19
N VAL A 13 18.77 -4.28 24.96
CA VAL A 13 20.11 -3.70 24.97
C VAL A 13 21.03 -4.69 24.26
N ALA A 14 21.76 -4.23 23.25
CA ALA A 14 23.21 -4.39 23.10
C ALA A 14 23.61 -4.28 21.61
N GLY A 15 24.23 -3.17 21.25
CA GLY A 15 24.78 -2.92 19.92
C GLY A 15 25.31 -1.51 19.75
N LEU A 16 26.01 -0.97 20.77
CA LEU A 16 26.80 0.25 20.61
C LEU A 16 28.04 -0.10 19.79
N THR A 17 27.95 0.06 18.47
CA THR A 17 29.15 0.23 17.65
C THR A 17 29.46 1.72 17.60
N LEU A 18 30.52 2.14 18.32
CA LEU A 18 31.19 3.40 18.04
C LEU A 18 31.73 3.32 16.59
N SER A 19 31.03 3.96 15.66
CA SER A 19 31.56 4.21 14.33
C SER A 19 32.61 5.31 14.45
N GLY A 20 33.88 4.91 14.50
CA GLY A 20 34.99 5.85 14.35
C GLY A 20 34.86 6.57 13.01
N HIS A 21 34.74 7.90 13.03
CA HIS A 21 34.86 8.73 11.84
C HIS A 21 36.30 8.64 11.31
N LEU A 22 36.53 7.71 10.38
CA LEU A 22 37.59 7.87 9.40
C LEU A 22 37.11 8.90 8.39
N PHE A 23 37.58 10.14 8.55
CA PHE A 23 37.57 11.13 7.47
C PHE A 23 38.47 10.60 6.35
N ALA A 24 37.90 9.77 5.48
CA ALA A 24 38.46 9.57 4.16
C ALA A 24 38.39 10.93 3.47
N GLN A 25 39.51 11.37 2.92
CA GLN A 25 39.66 12.59 2.15
C GLN A 25 38.75 12.46 0.92
N GLN A 26 37.51 12.94 1.06
CA GLN A 26 36.46 12.83 0.06
C GLN A 26 36.83 13.78 -1.08
N ASP A 27 37.00 13.21 -2.28
CA ASP A 27 37.25 13.97 -3.51
C ASP A 27 36.15 15.04 -3.63
N PRO A 28 36.48 16.34 -3.69
CA PRO A 28 35.50 17.43 -3.62
C PRO A 28 34.47 17.44 -4.77
N GLU A 29 34.63 16.58 -5.78
CA GLU A 29 33.71 16.43 -6.90
C GLU A 29 32.67 15.31 -6.73
N MET A 30 32.77 14.45 -5.69
CA MET A 30 31.81 13.36 -5.51
C MET A 30 30.59 13.80 -4.66
N PRO A 31 29.35 13.62 -5.17
CA PRO A 31 28.16 13.95 -4.40
C PRO A 31 28.09 13.13 -3.11
N ILE A 32 27.64 13.78 -2.04
CA ILE A 32 27.41 13.12 -0.74
C ILE A 32 26.41 11.98 -0.95
N PRO A 33 26.75 10.72 -0.61
CA PRO A 33 25.83 9.61 -0.78
C PRO A 33 24.59 9.81 0.09
N LEU A 34 23.43 9.32 -0.37
CA LEU A 34 22.24 9.31 0.47
C LEU A 34 22.48 8.37 1.66
N ARG A 35 21.79 8.58 2.78
CA ARG A 35 21.80 7.64 3.90
C ARG A 35 20.44 6.95 3.97
N ILE A 36 20.44 5.61 3.97
CA ILE A 36 19.23 4.79 4.16
C ILE A 36 19.28 4.16 5.55
N GLU A 37 18.19 4.25 6.30
CA GLU A 37 18.02 3.56 7.58
C GLU A 37 16.73 2.71 7.62
N PRO A 38 16.80 1.44 8.07
CA PRO A 38 18.03 0.72 8.36
C PRO A 38 18.80 0.38 7.05
N MET A 39 20.13 0.54 7.06
CA MET A 39 20.99 0.18 5.93
C MET A 39 21.04 -1.34 5.71
N THR A 40 20.90 -2.11 6.79
CA THR A 40 20.76 -3.56 6.74
C THR A 40 19.67 -4.02 7.71
N ALA A 41 18.85 -4.99 7.31
CA ALA A 41 17.91 -5.63 8.23
C ALA A 41 17.60 -7.08 7.81
N ASP A 42 17.43 -7.94 8.81
CA ASP A 42 16.79 -9.24 8.65
C ASP A 42 15.30 -9.05 8.95
N VAL A 43 14.46 -9.31 7.95
CA VAL A 43 13.03 -9.03 8.00
C VAL A 43 12.25 -10.31 7.72
N LEU A 44 11.18 -10.52 8.47
CA LEU A 44 10.19 -11.55 8.16
C LEU A 44 9.28 -11.04 7.04
N ASP A 45 8.87 -11.92 6.12
CA ASP A 45 7.92 -11.56 5.04
C ASP A 45 6.60 -10.93 5.53
N THR A 46 6.19 -11.23 6.77
CA THR A 46 5.03 -10.63 7.44
C THR A 46 5.31 -9.36 8.23
N GLN A 47 6.58 -9.02 8.45
CA GLN A 47 6.96 -7.89 9.31
C GLN A 47 6.93 -6.60 8.50
N LYS A 48 6.11 -5.66 8.94
CA LYS A 48 6.14 -4.27 8.47
C LYS A 48 7.40 -3.59 9.01
N PHE A 49 8.12 -2.88 8.14
CA PHE A 49 9.26 -2.06 8.52
C PHE A 49 9.28 -0.78 7.69
N ASP A 50 9.79 0.30 8.28
CA ASP A 50 9.89 1.59 7.63
C ASP A 50 11.31 1.77 7.07
N ILE A 51 11.41 2.48 5.95
CA ILE A 51 12.68 2.85 5.31
C ILE A 51 12.78 4.37 5.31
N ALA A 52 13.78 4.90 6.00
CA ALA A 52 14.10 6.32 6.02
C ALA A 52 15.25 6.60 5.04
N VAL A 53 15.06 7.57 4.15
CA VAL A 53 16.12 8.08 3.26
C VAL A 53 16.41 9.52 3.63
N TYR A 54 17.60 9.76 4.17
CA TYR A 54 18.05 11.09 4.58
C TYR A 54 18.57 11.85 3.37
N LEU A 55 18.06 13.06 3.21
CA LEU A 55 18.41 13.95 2.11
C LEU A 55 19.57 14.87 2.51
N PRO A 56 20.49 15.17 1.58
CA PRO A 56 21.50 16.21 1.77
C PRO A 56 20.87 17.57 2.09
N GLU A 57 21.54 18.40 2.89
CA GLU A 57 21.02 19.72 3.32
C GLU A 57 20.75 20.68 2.15
N ASN A 58 21.49 20.53 1.05
CA ASN A 58 21.33 21.31 -0.16
C ASN A 58 20.13 20.88 -1.03
N MET A 59 19.48 19.76 -0.71
CA MET A 59 18.36 19.24 -1.48
C MET A 59 17.01 19.78 -0.97
N TRP A 60 16.27 20.47 -1.84
CA TRP A 60 15.03 21.18 -1.46
C TRP A 60 13.78 20.57 -2.12
N LEU A 61 13.15 19.60 -1.46
CA LEU A 61 11.85 19.09 -1.91
C LEU A 61 10.74 20.14 -1.70
N SER A 62 10.10 20.57 -2.78
CA SER A 62 8.82 21.28 -2.73
C SER A 62 7.71 20.28 -3.08
N MET A 63 7.21 19.54 -2.09
CA MET A 63 6.16 18.54 -2.32
C MET A 63 4.73 19.12 -2.19
N SER A 64 4.57 20.44 -2.09
CA SER A 64 3.25 21.08 -2.02
C SER A 64 2.54 21.20 -3.38
N ARG A 65 2.86 20.33 -4.36
CA ARG A 65 2.15 20.25 -5.65
C ARG A 65 1.69 18.81 -5.97
N PRO A 66 0.57 18.66 -6.69
CA PRO A 66 0.02 17.36 -7.11
C PRO A 66 0.81 16.67 -8.25
N ASP A 67 1.98 17.18 -8.62
CA ASP A 67 2.73 16.77 -9.83
C ASP A 67 3.51 15.44 -9.67
N PHE A 68 3.27 14.69 -8.60
CA PHE A 68 3.78 13.33 -8.40
C PHE A 68 2.75 12.29 -8.84
N GLU A 69 2.34 12.32 -10.11
CA GLU A 69 1.66 11.15 -10.68
C GLU A 69 2.72 10.13 -11.15
N PRO A 70 2.73 8.91 -10.61
CA PRO A 70 3.62 7.86 -11.09
C PRO A 70 3.36 7.58 -12.58
N ALA A 71 4.42 7.56 -13.39
CA ALA A 71 4.34 7.14 -14.78
C ALA A 71 4.12 5.62 -14.85
N TYR A 72 2.90 5.19 -15.13
CA TYR A 72 2.57 3.78 -15.35
C TYR A 72 2.92 3.35 -16.78
N PRO A 73 3.47 2.13 -16.99
CA PRO A 73 3.64 1.59 -18.33
C PRO A 73 2.28 1.32 -18.98
N LEU A 74 2.15 1.67 -20.27
CA LEU A 74 0.97 1.33 -21.09
C LEU A 74 0.74 -0.19 -21.05
N PRO A 75 -0.53 -0.66 -20.90
CA PRO A 75 -1.77 -0.01 -21.33
C PRO A 75 -2.56 0.67 -20.19
N TYR A 76 -1.94 1.02 -19.06
CA TYR A 76 -2.64 1.70 -17.97
C TYR A 76 -3.15 3.09 -18.42
N PRO A 77 -4.47 3.36 -18.37
CA PRO A 77 -4.96 4.72 -18.55
C PRO A 77 -4.52 5.52 -17.31
N ALA A 78 -3.61 6.46 -17.53
CA ALA A 78 -3.34 7.51 -16.56
C ALA A 78 -4.67 8.18 -16.15
N PRO A 79 -4.86 8.59 -14.89
CA PRO A 79 -5.94 9.52 -14.56
C PRO A 79 -5.86 10.73 -15.50
N ALA A 80 -7.00 11.31 -15.83
CA ALA A 80 -7.17 12.29 -16.89
C ALA A 80 -6.49 13.66 -16.60
N LEU A 81 -5.16 13.70 -16.61
CA LEU A 81 -4.35 14.91 -16.63
C LEU A 81 -3.33 14.78 -17.77
N GLY A 82 -3.70 15.35 -18.92
CA GLY A 82 -2.81 15.48 -20.07
C GLY A 82 -1.55 16.28 -19.72
N THR A 83 -0.44 15.91 -20.36
CA THR A 83 0.76 16.72 -20.63
C THR A 83 0.96 17.94 -19.72
N GLN A 84 1.42 17.71 -18.49
CA GLN A 84 2.16 18.74 -17.76
C GLN A 84 3.65 18.42 -17.85
N LEU A 85 4.26 18.86 -18.96
CA LEU A 85 5.70 19.12 -19.04
C LEU A 85 6.01 20.33 -18.15
N GLY A 86 5.94 20.13 -16.84
CA GLY A 86 6.56 21.01 -15.87
C GLY A 86 7.97 20.51 -15.58
N GLN A 87 8.91 21.42 -15.33
CA GLN A 87 10.21 21.10 -14.74
C GLN A 87 10.00 20.60 -13.30
N SER A 88 9.45 19.39 -13.12
CA SER A 88 9.48 18.74 -11.81
C SER A 88 10.94 18.40 -11.52
N ALA A 89 11.50 19.15 -10.58
CA ALA A 89 12.92 19.24 -10.30
C ALA A 89 13.55 17.96 -9.76
N PHE A 90 12.81 16.86 -9.54
CA PHE A 90 13.32 15.69 -8.83
C PHE A 90 13.07 14.41 -9.60
N LYS A 91 14.13 13.66 -9.86
CA LYS A 91 14.07 12.30 -10.43
C LYS A 91 14.47 11.32 -9.33
N ILE A 92 13.48 10.63 -8.77
CA ILE A 92 13.69 9.53 -7.83
C ILE A 92 13.57 8.23 -8.62
N LYS A 93 14.56 7.36 -8.49
CA LYS A 93 14.45 5.97 -8.96
C LYS A 93 14.79 5.03 -7.84
N ALA A 94 14.06 3.93 -7.76
CA ALA A 94 14.31 2.86 -6.80
C ALA A 94 14.38 1.54 -7.57
N SER A 95 15.35 0.70 -7.22
CA SER A 95 15.43 -0.66 -7.74
C SER A 95 15.70 -1.67 -6.63
N ILE A 96 15.11 -2.85 -6.75
CA ILE A 96 15.40 -3.99 -5.89
C ILE A 96 15.90 -5.13 -6.75
N ASN A 97 17.11 -5.61 -6.48
CA ASN A 97 17.76 -6.67 -7.27
C ASN A 97 17.72 -6.36 -8.79
N ASN A 98 18.04 -5.12 -9.16
CA ASN A 98 17.98 -4.57 -10.53
C ASN A 98 16.59 -4.50 -11.17
N LYS A 99 15.50 -4.75 -10.43
CA LYS A 99 14.13 -4.52 -10.90
C LYS A 99 13.67 -3.15 -10.50
N ASP A 100 13.07 -2.42 -11.43
CA ASP A 100 12.49 -1.10 -11.15
C ASP A 100 11.30 -1.24 -10.18
N VAL A 101 11.42 -0.57 -9.03
CA VAL A 101 10.38 -0.48 -7.99
C VAL A 101 10.06 0.98 -7.69
N SER A 102 10.43 1.89 -8.57
CA SER A 102 10.15 3.33 -8.44
C SER A 102 8.67 3.59 -8.16
N PRO A 103 7.69 2.97 -8.84
CA PRO A 103 6.27 3.20 -8.53
C PRO A 103 5.90 2.85 -7.08
N TRP A 104 6.39 1.72 -6.56
CA TRP A 104 6.18 1.31 -5.17
C TRP A 104 6.80 2.30 -4.19
N PHE A 105 8.03 2.76 -4.48
CA PHE A 105 8.72 3.70 -3.62
C PHE A 105 8.02 5.06 -3.58
N HIS A 106 7.52 5.55 -4.72
CA HIS A 106 6.73 6.79 -4.76
C HIS A 106 5.41 6.68 -3.99
N GLU A 107 4.79 5.50 -3.96
CA GLU A 107 3.55 5.28 -3.21
C GLU A 107 3.77 5.32 -1.68
N CYS A 108 4.92 4.84 -1.20
CA CYS A 108 5.17 4.72 0.24
C CYS A 108 5.79 5.97 0.89
N ILE A 109 6.49 6.84 0.14
CA ILE A 109 7.26 7.94 0.71
C ILE A 109 6.40 9.09 1.24
N GLN A 110 6.78 9.57 2.43
CA GLN A 110 6.29 10.79 3.06
C GLN A 110 7.49 11.65 3.46
N ASP A 111 7.49 12.95 3.14
CA ASP A 111 8.55 13.87 3.57
C ASP A 111 8.36 14.27 5.04
N HIS A 112 9.43 14.15 5.82
CA HIS A 112 9.49 14.54 7.21
C HIS A 112 10.73 15.39 7.47
N ARG A 113 10.54 16.51 8.17
CA ARG A 113 11.63 17.32 8.69
C ARG A 113 11.83 17.06 10.17
N ILE A 114 13.01 16.58 10.55
CA ILE A 114 13.39 16.35 11.94
C ILE A 114 14.00 17.65 12.47
N THR A 115 13.18 18.45 13.15
CA THR A 115 13.56 19.80 13.61
C THR A 115 14.73 19.82 14.60
N ALA A 116 14.91 18.77 15.40
CA ALA A 116 15.96 18.69 16.41
C ALA A 116 17.38 18.60 15.83
N VAL A 117 17.54 17.99 14.66
CA VAL A 117 18.83 17.78 13.97
C VAL A 117 18.90 18.46 12.60
N ASN A 118 17.85 19.20 12.24
CA ASN A 118 17.68 19.84 10.93
C ASN A 118 17.82 18.88 9.73
N GLU A 119 17.60 17.59 9.92
CA GLU A 119 17.65 16.59 8.85
C GLU A 119 16.29 16.49 8.15
N ARG A 120 16.33 16.21 6.84
CA ARG A 120 15.15 15.89 6.03
C ARG A 120 15.17 14.42 5.66
N VAL A 121 14.00 13.79 5.73
CA VAL A 121 13.86 12.34 5.57
C VAL A 121 12.67 12.04 4.69
N LEU A 122 12.89 11.26 3.63
CA LEU A 122 11.82 10.53 2.96
C LEU A 122 11.55 9.24 3.72
N LEU A 123 10.41 9.19 4.40
CA LEU A 123 9.98 8.01 5.15
C LEU A 123 9.04 7.19 4.28
N CYS A 124 9.52 6.05 3.79
CA CYS A 124 8.71 5.03 3.15
C CYS A 124 8.07 4.16 4.25
N LYS A 125 6.78 4.36 4.51
CA LYS A 125 6.04 3.51 5.45
C LYS A 125 5.57 2.24 4.75
N SER A 126 5.65 1.11 5.45
CA SER A 126 5.28 -0.20 4.90
C SER A 126 3.87 -0.18 4.29
N LEU A 127 3.80 -0.34 2.97
CA LEU A 127 2.58 -0.67 2.24
C LEU A 127 2.17 -2.11 2.53
N ASP A 128 0.92 -2.48 2.24
CA ASP A 128 0.41 -3.85 2.43
C ASP A 128 0.99 -4.86 1.43
N TYR A 129 1.87 -4.40 0.54
CA TYR A 129 2.63 -5.21 -0.39
C TYR A 129 4.08 -4.71 -0.45
N SER A 130 4.99 -5.65 -0.72
CA SER A 130 6.42 -5.44 -0.68
C SER A 130 7.04 -6.04 -1.94
N PRO A 131 7.86 -5.29 -2.70
CA PRO A 131 8.61 -5.83 -3.84
C PRO A 131 9.79 -6.73 -3.42
N PHE A 132 10.10 -6.80 -2.13
CA PHE A 132 11.16 -7.65 -1.61
C PHE A 132 10.80 -9.13 -1.76
N VAL A 133 11.77 -9.94 -2.19
CA VAL A 133 11.60 -11.39 -2.38
C VAL A 133 12.35 -12.16 -1.31
N GLU A 134 12.00 -13.43 -1.11
CA GLU A 134 12.75 -14.31 -0.21
C GLU A 134 14.25 -14.35 -0.57
N GLY A 135 15.10 -14.19 0.43
CA GLY A 135 16.56 -14.09 0.27
C GLY A 135 17.08 -12.68 0.54
N VAL A 136 18.29 -12.40 0.03
CA VAL A 136 18.94 -11.09 0.17
C VAL A 136 18.47 -10.19 -0.95
N ASN A 137 18.00 -8.99 -0.60
CA ASN A 137 17.55 -7.98 -1.52
C ASN A 137 18.45 -6.76 -1.42
N GLU A 138 18.93 -6.29 -2.56
CA GLU A 138 19.66 -5.04 -2.67
C GLU A 138 18.68 -3.95 -3.12
N LEU A 139 18.39 -2.99 -2.25
CA LEU A 139 17.63 -1.78 -2.56
C LEU A 139 18.61 -0.67 -2.95
N ILE A 140 18.48 -0.14 -4.16
CA ILE A 140 19.23 1.02 -4.64
C ILE A 140 18.26 2.17 -4.87
N ILE A 141 18.54 3.32 -4.27
CA ILE A 141 17.76 4.55 -4.44
C ILE A 141 18.68 5.62 -5.03
N THR A 142 18.24 6.24 -6.12
CA THR A 142 18.90 7.38 -6.73
C THR A 142 17.98 8.59 -6.71
N ILE A 143 18.48 9.73 -6.29
CA ILE A 143 17.75 11.01 -6.30
C ILE A 143 18.60 12.03 -7.05
N GLN A 144 18.00 12.69 -8.03
CA GLN A 144 18.61 13.79 -8.77
C GLN A 144 17.73 15.02 -8.69
N GLN A 145 18.30 16.17 -8.32
CA GLN A 145 17.63 17.46 -8.38
C GLN A 145 18.08 18.23 -9.64
N PHE A 146 17.18 18.53 -10.57
CA PHE A 146 17.48 19.19 -11.85
C PHE A 146 18.64 18.50 -12.60
N ASP A 147 19.72 19.25 -12.85
CA ASP A 147 20.97 18.79 -13.47
C ASP A 147 22.09 18.64 -12.43
N GLU A 148 21.75 18.64 -11.13
CA GLU A 148 22.71 18.34 -10.07
C GLU A 148 23.19 16.88 -10.17
N PRO A 149 24.35 16.57 -9.57
CA PRO A 149 24.85 15.20 -9.51
C PRO A 149 23.84 14.23 -8.88
N ILE A 150 23.84 13.00 -9.36
CA ILE A 150 22.95 11.96 -8.86
C ILE A 150 23.44 11.51 -7.48
N HIS A 151 22.60 11.63 -6.48
CA HIS A 151 22.83 11.07 -5.16
C HIS A 151 22.32 9.64 -5.13
N THR A 152 23.14 8.71 -4.65
CA THR A 152 22.81 7.27 -4.62
C THR A 152 22.98 6.71 -3.21
N ALA A 153 22.11 5.77 -2.83
CA ALA A 153 22.32 4.90 -1.68
C ALA A 153 21.90 3.46 -1.96
N THR A 154 22.53 2.55 -1.23
CA THR A 154 22.25 1.13 -1.27
C THR A 154 21.99 0.60 0.13
N ALA A 155 20.96 -0.23 0.27
CA ALA A 155 20.62 -0.94 1.50
C ALA A 155 20.36 -2.43 1.20
N TYR A 156 20.59 -3.29 2.19
CA TYR A 156 20.47 -4.75 2.04
C TYR A 156 19.46 -5.33 3.02
N TYR A 157 18.44 -5.99 2.51
CA TYR A 157 17.37 -6.58 3.31
C TYR A 157 17.31 -8.08 3.09
N ARG A 158 17.53 -8.87 4.13
CA ARG A 158 17.32 -10.32 4.07
C ARG A 158 15.88 -10.61 4.46
N VAL A 159 15.07 -10.98 3.50
CA VAL A 159 13.69 -11.42 3.75
C VAL A 159 13.67 -12.92 3.93
N THR A 160 13.28 -13.35 5.13
CA THR A 160 13.05 -14.76 5.43
C THR A 160 11.55 -15.01 5.44
N LYS A 161 11.09 -16.02 4.70
CA LYS A 161 9.70 -16.46 4.85
C LYS A 161 9.49 -16.93 6.27
N THR A 162 8.45 -16.41 6.93
CA THR A 162 8.00 -17.03 8.15
C THR A 162 7.56 -18.46 7.84
N LEU A 163 8.23 -19.45 8.44
CA LEU A 163 7.73 -20.84 8.48
C LEU A 163 6.39 -20.96 9.24
N ARG A 164 5.83 -19.85 9.74
CA ARG A 164 4.47 -19.79 10.29
C ARG A 164 3.43 -19.59 9.20
N LYS A 165 3.16 -20.70 8.49
CA LYS A 165 1.80 -21.23 8.32
C LYS A 165 1.81 -22.66 7.73
N PHE A 166 2.58 -23.54 8.34
CA PHE A 166 2.40 -25.00 8.18
C PHE A 166 1.14 -25.56 8.88
N HIS A 167 0.12 -24.72 9.10
CA HIS A 167 -1.25 -25.18 9.36
C HIS A 167 -2.16 -25.06 8.13
N ASP A 168 -1.72 -24.42 7.04
CA ASP A 168 -2.50 -24.28 5.80
C ASP A 168 -2.12 -25.31 4.71
N VAL A 169 -1.15 -26.20 4.98
CA VAL A 169 -0.67 -27.19 3.98
C VAL A 169 -1.36 -28.56 4.13
N ILE A 170 -1.97 -28.88 5.29
CA ILE A 170 -2.58 -30.21 5.53
C ILE A 170 -3.96 -30.13 6.24
N GLY A 171 -4.43 -28.94 6.66
CA GLY A 171 -5.71 -28.79 7.36
C GLY A 171 -6.81 -28.24 6.44
N VAL A 172 -7.96 -28.88 6.43
CA VAL A 172 -9.23 -28.46 5.82
C VAL A 172 -9.38 -26.93 5.85
N TYR A 173 -9.31 -26.27 4.68
CA TYR A 173 -9.45 -24.81 4.57
C TYR A 173 -10.90 -24.43 4.87
N GLU A 174 -11.21 -24.03 6.10
CA GLU A 174 -12.51 -23.42 6.37
C GLU A 174 -12.59 -22.06 5.67
N PRO A 175 -13.63 -21.81 4.85
CA PRO A 175 -13.81 -20.52 4.21
C PRO A 175 -13.89 -19.42 5.26
N LYS A 176 -13.08 -18.37 5.13
CA LYS A 176 -13.14 -17.23 6.04
C LYS A 176 -14.41 -16.45 5.76
N ARG A 177 -15.29 -16.34 6.76
CA ARG A 177 -16.58 -15.64 6.67
C ARG A 177 -16.53 -14.30 7.38
N PHE A 178 -17.17 -13.30 6.79
CA PHE A 178 -17.31 -11.96 7.35
C PHE A 178 -18.51 -11.24 6.71
N VAL A 179 -18.84 -10.07 7.25
CA VAL A 179 -19.98 -9.26 6.81
C VAL A 179 -19.47 -7.99 6.13
N VAL A 180 -19.98 -7.70 4.94
CA VAL A 180 -19.79 -6.44 4.22
C VAL A 180 -21.08 -5.62 4.37
N ARG A 181 -21.05 -4.57 5.19
CA ARG A 181 -22.22 -3.71 5.44
C ARG A 181 -22.54 -2.85 4.21
N GLY A 182 -23.80 -2.40 4.07
CA GLY A 182 -24.22 -1.43 3.06
C GLY A 182 -23.39 -0.13 3.04
N THR A 183 -22.89 0.26 4.21
CA THR A 183 -22.03 1.42 4.41
C THR A 183 -20.53 1.14 4.20
N SER A 184 -20.17 -0.07 3.73
CA SER A 184 -18.79 -0.50 3.59
C SER A 184 -18.10 0.20 2.43
N PHE A 185 -17.10 1.01 2.76
CA PHE A 185 -16.14 1.57 1.83
C PHE A 185 -14.75 1.04 2.16
N ASN A 186 -14.10 0.39 1.19
CA ASN A 186 -12.72 -0.06 1.29
C ASN A 186 -12.40 -0.89 2.56
N THR A 187 -13.26 -1.86 2.89
CA THR A 187 -13.13 -2.68 4.11
C THR A 187 -12.15 -3.82 3.90
N ALA A 188 -11.10 -3.84 4.72
CA ALA A 188 -10.08 -4.89 4.74
C ALA A 188 -10.65 -6.23 5.26
N ALA A 189 -10.44 -7.31 4.50
CA ALA A 189 -10.95 -8.64 4.88
C ALA A 189 -9.97 -9.46 5.75
N ASN A 190 -8.75 -8.96 5.97
CA ASN A 190 -7.64 -9.67 6.60
C ASN A 190 -7.38 -11.01 5.91
N ILE A 191 -7.43 -11.01 4.58
CA ILE A 191 -7.14 -12.16 3.71
C ILE A 191 -6.10 -11.71 2.71
N SER A 192 -4.89 -12.25 2.83
CA SER A 192 -3.82 -12.01 1.87
C SER A 192 -3.85 -13.07 0.78
N VAL A 193 -3.66 -12.65 -0.46
CA VAL A 193 -3.47 -13.50 -1.62
C VAL A 193 -2.07 -13.29 -2.19
N VAL A 194 -1.51 -14.32 -2.82
CA VAL A 194 -0.27 -14.23 -3.61
C VAL A 194 -0.58 -14.21 -5.11
N ALA A 195 0.31 -13.65 -5.91
CA ALA A 195 0.13 -13.61 -7.37
C ALA A 195 -0.07 -15.03 -7.94
N GLY A 196 -1.05 -15.19 -8.83
CA GLY A 196 -1.47 -16.46 -9.41
C GLY A 196 -2.41 -17.30 -8.54
N GLN A 197 -2.62 -16.95 -7.27
CA GLN A 197 -3.57 -17.66 -6.40
C GLN A 197 -5.00 -17.47 -6.89
N ARG A 198 -5.77 -18.55 -6.88
CA ARG A 198 -7.20 -18.53 -7.16
C ARG A 198 -7.99 -18.67 -5.86
N VAL A 199 -8.94 -17.77 -5.65
CA VAL A 199 -9.86 -17.80 -4.51
C VAL A 199 -11.30 -17.76 -5.00
N ILE A 200 -12.18 -18.48 -4.32
CA ILE A 200 -13.62 -18.39 -4.51
C ILE A 200 -14.21 -17.46 -3.47
N ILE A 201 -14.96 -16.48 -3.94
CA ILE A 201 -15.72 -15.54 -3.13
C ILE A 201 -17.17 -15.93 -3.30
N LYS A 202 -17.78 -16.42 -2.22
CA LYS A 202 -19.22 -16.65 -2.17
C LYS A 202 -19.87 -15.53 -1.37
N SER A 203 -20.94 -14.96 -1.90
CA SER A 203 -21.66 -13.87 -1.24
C SER A 203 -23.16 -14.08 -1.32
N ALA A 204 -23.84 -13.72 -0.24
CA ALA A 204 -25.30 -13.76 -0.11
C ALA A 204 -25.77 -12.59 0.76
N GLY A 205 -27.07 -12.32 0.76
CA GLY A 205 -27.67 -11.20 1.48
C GLY A 205 -28.15 -10.11 0.54
N LEU A 206 -28.69 -9.06 1.13
CA LEU A 206 -29.38 -7.99 0.43
C LEU A 206 -29.03 -6.64 1.06
N ILE A 207 -28.89 -5.63 0.21
CA ILE A 207 -28.63 -4.25 0.61
C ILE A 207 -29.61 -3.33 -0.08
N ASN A 208 -30.19 -2.40 0.67
CA ASN A 208 -30.93 -1.27 0.12
C ASN A 208 -29.96 -0.09 -0.01
N VAL A 209 -29.71 0.31 -1.25
CA VAL A 209 -28.79 1.40 -1.63
C VAL A 209 -29.60 2.61 -2.10
N TRP A 210 -29.01 3.81 -2.04
CA TRP A 210 -29.72 5.07 -2.24
C TRP A 210 -30.69 5.07 -3.44
N PRO A 211 -31.94 5.57 -3.27
CA PRO A 211 -32.53 6.04 -2.02
C PRO A 211 -32.97 4.87 -1.14
N SER A 212 -32.46 4.80 0.11
CA SER A 212 -32.79 3.73 1.04
C SER A 212 -34.23 3.87 1.59
N ASN A 213 -35.23 3.44 0.81
CA ASN A 213 -36.62 3.42 1.23
C ASN A 213 -37.27 2.07 0.92
N LEU A 214 -38.41 1.78 1.57
CA LEU A 214 -39.12 0.50 1.43
C LEU A 214 -39.61 0.21 0.01
N GLY A 215 -39.65 1.22 -0.87
CA GLY A 215 -40.05 1.08 -2.28
C GLY A 215 -38.89 0.88 -3.25
N TYR A 216 -37.63 0.96 -2.79
CA TYR A 216 -36.45 0.77 -3.64
C TYR A 216 -36.01 -0.71 -3.69
N PRO A 217 -35.63 -1.24 -4.86
CA PRO A 217 -35.26 -2.63 -4.99
C PRO A 217 -34.01 -2.97 -4.17
N LEU A 218 -34.09 -4.07 -3.43
CA LEU A 218 -32.95 -4.63 -2.72
C LEU A 218 -31.92 -5.18 -3.70
N SER A 219 -30.67 -4.78 -3.51
CA SER A 219 -29.52 -5.27 -4.25
C SER A 219 -29.01 -6.58 -3.71
N SER A 220 -28.89 -7.55 -4.60
CA SER A 220 -28.04 -8.73 -4.41
C SER A 220 -26.57 -8.35 -4.65
N PRO A 221 -25.60 -9.24 -4.39
CA PRO A 221 -24.19 -9.00 -4.74
C PRO A 221 -23.93 -8.66 -6.22
N ARG A 222 -24.87 -8.93 -7.13
CA ARG A 222 -24.83 -8.48 -8.54
C ARG A 222 -25.19 -7.01 -8.75
N GLY A 223 -25.87 -6.40 -7.80
CA GLY A 223 -26.52 -5.10 -7.91
C GLY A 223 -27.87 -5.15 -8.64
N THR A 224 -28.56 -4.02 -8.71
CA THR A 224 -29.90 -3.89 -9.30
C THR A 224 -29.90 -3.21 -10.66
N GLU A 225 -29.25 -2.06 -10.77
CA GLU A 225 -29.30 -1.18 -11.94
C GLU A 225 -27.96 -0.52 -12.22
N PRO A 226 -27.66 -0.07 -13.44
CA PRO A 226 -26.41 0.60 -13.77
C PRO A 226 -26.17 1.84 -12.91
N CYS A 227 -25.00 1.92 -12.27
CA CYS A 227 -24.60 3.11 -11.55
C CYS A 227 -23.76 4.06 -12.42
N GLY A 228 -24.05 5.35 -12.29
CA GLY A 228 -23.37 6.43 -13.01
C GLY A 228 -21.99 6.79 -12.46
N GLN A 229 -21.50 7.97 -12.87
CA GLN A 229 -20.15 8.47 -12.57
C GLN A 229 -19.86 8.71 -11.08
N LEU A 230 -20.89 8.77 -10.25
CA LEU A 230 -20.74 9.02 -8.81
C LEU A 230 -20.44 7.75 -8.02
N CYS A 231 -20.55 6.57 -8.63
CA CYS A 231 -20.27 5.31 -7.97
C CYS A 231 -18.78 5.00 -7.84
N LEU A 232 -18.46 4.15 -6.87
CA LEU A 232 -17.12 3.62 -6.68
C LEU A 232 -16.55 2.91 -7.91
N LEU A 233 -17.40 2.19 -8.65
CA LEU A 233 -17.08 1.62 -9.95
C LEU A 233 -18.15 2.05 -10.97
N PRO A 234 -17.91 3.14 -11.72
CA PRO A 234 -18.82 3.60 -12.76
C PRO A 234 -19.09 2.49 -13.80
N GLY A 235 -20.36 2.32 -14.18
CA GLY A 235 -20.79 1.29 -15.13
C GLY A 235 -21.04 -0.09 -14.52
N ALA A 236 -20.64 -0.34 -13.28
CA ALA A 236 -21.13 -1.48 -12.50
C ALA A 236 -22.50 -1.16 -11.89
N TYR A 237 -23.22 -2.18 -11.43
CA TYR A 237 -24.56 -1.99 -10.88
C TYR A 237 -24.52 -1.43 -9.46
N LEU A 238 -25.47 -0.55 -9.14
CA LEU A 238 -25.72 -0.02 -7.81
C LEU A 238 -25.93 -1.18 -6.83
N GLY A 239 -25.31 -1.08 -5.65
CA GLY A 239 -25.35 -2.11 -4.62
C GLY A 239 -24.52 -3.35 -4.90
N ALA A 240 -23.85 -3.47 -6.05
CA ALA A 240 -23.03 -4.65 -6.34
C ALA A 240 -21.88 -4.81 -5.32
N LEU A 241 -21.55 -6.05 -4.97
CA LEU A 241 -20.38 -6.33 -4.14
C LEU A 241 -19.12 -6.15 -4.97
N LEU A 242 -18.17 -5.37 -4.46
CA LEU A 242 -16.89 -5.11 -5.09
C LEU A 242 -15.76 -5.77 -4.30
N VAL A 243 -14.73 -6.21 -5.01
CA VAL A 243 -13.47 -6.72 -4.45
C VAL A 243 -12.28 -6.10 -5.17
N LYS A 244 -11.18 -5.85 -4.44
CA LYS A 244 -9.88 -5.51 -5.01
C LYS A 244 -8.74 -6.12 -4.20
N ILE A 245 -7.54 -6.13 -4.78
CA ILE A 245 -6.30 -6.61 -4.14
C ILE A 245 -5.43 -5.39 -3.84
N GLY A 246 -5.15 -5.18 -2.56
CA GLY A 246 -4.43 -4.01 -2.04
C GLY A 246 -5.29 -2.74 -1.99
N PRO A 247 -4.82 -1.72 -1.24
CA PRO A 247 -5.55 -0.46 -1.06
C PRO A 247 -5.75 0.33 -2.37
N TYR A 248 -4.88 0.14 -3.37
CA TYR A 248 -4.94 0.82 -4.67
C TYR A 248 -5.32 -0.10 -5.84
N GLY A 249 -5.75 -1.33 -5.54
CA GLY A 249 -6.23 -2.26 -6.58
C GLY A 249 -7.47 -1.75 -7.31
N ARG A 250 -7.68 -2.22 -8.54
CA ARG A 250 -8.92 -1.96 -9.27
C ARG A 250 -10.10 -2.70 -8.63
N TRP A 251 -11.25 -2.05 -8.58
CA TRP A 251 -12.48 -2.71 -8.19
C TRP A 251 -12.96 -3.69 -9.26
N LEU A 252 -13.37 -4.87 -8.81
CA LEU A 252 -13.99 -5.93 -9.61
C LEU A 252 -15.33 -6.29 -8.99
N VAL A 253 -16.32 -6.64 -9.81
CA VAL A 253 -17.64 -7.06 -9.33
C VAL A 253 -17.59 -8.51 -8.83
N ALA A 254 -17.64 -8.69 -7.51
CA ALA A 254 -17.66 -9.96 -6.81
C ALA A 254 -19.11 -10.47 -6.67
N ARG A 255 -19.62 -11.07 -7.75
CA ARG A 255 -20.92 -11.78 -7.80
C ARG A 255 -20.98 -12.92 -6.76
N GLU A 256 -22.14 -13.58 -6.63
CA GLU A 256 -22.43 -14.56 -5.55
C GLU A 256 -21.50 -15.78 -5.50
N ASN A 257 -20.81 -16.12 -6.59
CA ASN A 257 -19.85 -17.22 -6.69
C ASN A 257 -18.69 -16.82 -7.60
N TYR A 258 -18.01 -15.74 -7.26
CA TYR A 258 -16.96 -15.17 -8.08
C TYR A 258 -15.61 -15.85 -7.83
N VAL A 259 -14.92 -16.23 -8.90
CA VAL A 259 -13.54 -16.76 -8.82
C VAL A 259 -12.58 -15.63 -9.16
N LEU A 260 -11.81 -15.21 -8.17
CA LEU A 260 -10.77 -14.21 -8.33
C LEU A 260 -9.43 -14.92 -8.57
N SER A 261 -8.78 -14.61 -9.69
CA SER A 261 -7.37 -14.94 -9.92
C SER A 261 -6.53 -13.72 -9.57
N ALA A 262 -5.67 -13.84 -8.56
CA ALA A 262 -4.84 -12.74 -8.08
C ALA A 262 -3.77 -12.36 -9.12
N ASP A 263 -3.82 -11.14 -9.63
CA ASP A 263 -2.80 -10.59 -10.54
C ASP A 263 -1.55 -10.11 -9.81
N ARG A 264 -1.68 -9.85 -8.50
CA ARG A 264 -0.62 -9.39 -7.60
C ARG A 264 -0.81 -9.96 -6.20
N ALA A 265 0.24 -9.88 -5.38
CA ALA A 265 0.11 -10.16 -3.95
C ALA A 265 -0.50 -8.97 -3.21
N GLY A 266 -1.29 -9.23 -2.17
CA GLY A 266 -1.87 -8.19 -1.32
C GLY A 266 -3.09 -8.65 -0.55
N GLU A 267 -3.60 -7.78 0.32
CA GLU A 267 -4.83 -8.03 1.08
C GLU A 267 -6.08 -7.79 0.22
N LEU A 268 -7.13 -8.58 0.42
CA LEU A 268 -8.44 -8.37 -0.19
C LEU A 268 -9.23 -7.29 0.53
N PHE A 269 -9.74 -6.33 -0.24
CA PHE A 269 -10.66 -5.29 0.23
C PHE A 269 -12.02 -5.44 -0.44
N PHE A 270 -13.08 -5.15 0.31
CA PHE A 270 -14.46 -5.23 -0.16
C PHE A 270 -15.21 -3.91 0.04
N ALA A 271 -16.16 -3.65 -0.86
CA ALA A 271 -17.03 -2.49 -0.78
C ALA A 271 -18.38 -2.79 -1.42
N VAL A 272 -19.35 -1.92 -1.18
CA VAL A 272 -20.61 -1.88 -1.91
C VAL A 272 -20.51 -0.81 -2.98
N ASN A 273 -20.92 -1.12 -4.21
CA ASN A 273 -20.90 -0.17 -5.30
C ASN A 273 -22.01 0.86 -5.13
N ASP A 274 -21.65 1.99 -4.54
CA ASP A 274 -22.51 3.15 -4.38
C ASP A 274 -21.63 4.41 -4.43
N LYS A 275 -22.19 5.57 -4.07
CA LYS A 275 -21.50 6.84 -3.91
C LYS A 275 -20.25 6.72 -3.02
N THR A 276 -19.31 7.63 -3.20
CA THR A 276 -17.96 7.51 -2.64
C THR A 276 -17.75 8.25 -1.32
N THR A 277 -18.69 9.10 -0.89
CA THR A 277 -18.52 9.88 0.34
C THR A 277 -19.22 9.23 1.55
N PRO A 278 -18.60 9.25 2.74
CA PRO A 278 -19.21 8.69 3.95
C PRO A 278 -20.58 9.26 4.31
N ALA A 279 -20.83 10.53 3.97
CA ALA A 279 -22.11 11.19 4.21
C ALA A 279 -23.23 10.66 3.29
N GLU A 280 -22.87 10.16 2.11
CA GLU A 280 -23.80 9.71 1.09
C GLU A 280 -24.10 8.22 1.11
N ILE A 281 -23.24 7.40 1.75
CA ILE A 281 -23.46 5.97 1.93
C ILE A 281 -24.08 5.64 3.30
N GLY A 282 -24.26 6.65 4.16
CA GLY A 282 -24.70 6.48 5.55
C GLY A 282 -26.14 6.01 5.70
N ASP A 283 -26.96 6.13 4.65
CA ASP A 283 -28.34 5.69 4.61
C ASP A 283 -28.50 4.24 4.10
N ASN A 284 -27.45 3.62 3.55
CA ASN A 284 -27.52 2.25 3.06
C ASN A 284 -27.85 1.24 4.17
N ILE A 285 -28.85 0.39 3.94
CA ILE A 285 -29.35 -0.59 4.91
C ILE A 285 -29.03 -2.01 4.44
N GLY A 286 -28.66 -2.88 5.38
CA GLY A 286 -28.42 -4.30 5.12
C GLY A 286 -26.94 -4.63 4.97
N SER A 287 -26.67 -5.85 4.52
CA SER A 287 -25.30 -6.36 4.38
C SER A 287 -25.24 -7.60 3.52
N TYR A 288 -24.04 -7.88 3.01
CA TYR A 288 -23.68 -9.17 2.43
C TYR A 288 -22.90 -10.01 3.42
N GLU A 289 -23.26 -11.28 3.53
CA GLU A 289 -22.42 -12.32 4.10
C GLU A 289 -21.46 -12.81 3.01
N VAL A 290 -20.17 -12.71 3.28
CA VAL A 290 -19.12 -13.07 2.34
C VAL A 290 -18.27 -14.19 2.93
N SER A 291 -17.99 -15.20 2.13
CA SER A 291 -17.03 -16.25 2.45
C SER A 291 -15.97 -16.32 1.36
N VAL A 292 -14.70 -16.39 1.78
CA VAL A 292 -13.57 -16.54 0.85
C VAL A 292 -12.87 -17.84 1.16
N GLY A 293 -12.77 -18.70 0.14
CA GLY A 293 -12.07 -19.98 0.21
C GLY A 293 -11.06 -20.11 -0.92
N ARG A 294 -10.21 -21.13 -0.84
CA ARG A 294 -9.33 -21.52 -1.95
C ARG A 294 -10.16 -22.15 -3.07
N TYR A 295 -9.84 -21.83 -4.33
CA TYR A 295 -10.46 -22.46 -5.52
C TYR A 295 -9.58 -23.59 -6.04
#